data_AF-A0A2X1Q7V6-F1
#
_entry.id   AF-A0A2X1Q7V6-F1
#
_cell.length_a   1.000
_cell.length_b   1.000
_cell.length_c   1.000
_cell.angle_alpha   90.00
_cell.angle_beta   90.00
_cell.angle_gamma   90.00
#
_symmetry.space_group_name_H-M   'P 1'
#
loop_
_entity.id
_entity.type
_entity.pdbx_description
1 polymer ?
#
loop_
_entity_poly.entity_id
_entity_poly.type
_entity_poly.pdbx_seq_one_letter_code
_entity_poly.pdbx_strand_id
1 'polypeptide(L)'
;MNKPLPRLRHIWFDKAQFRNGFDAIRERDVLLYYPYHTFEHVLELLRQASFDPSVLAIKINIYRVAKDSRIIDSMIHAAHNGKKVTVVVELQARFDEEANIHWRSA
;
A
#
# COMPACT_ATOMS: atom_id res chain seq x y z
N MET A 1 -8.08 -24.18 -19.27
CA MET A 1 -7.31 -23.17 -18.50
C MET A 1 -7.86 -23.11 -17.10
N ASN A 2 -7.01 -23.24 -16.07
CA ASN A 2 -7.45 -23.08 -14.68
C ASN A 2 -7.80 -21.61 -14.42
N LYS A 3 -8.95 -21.35 -13.78
CA LYS A 3 -9.32 -20.00 -13.35
C LYS A 3 -8.31 -19.53 -12.27
N PRO A 4 -7.85 -18.26 -12.31
CA PRO A 4 -6.99 -17.73 -11.25
C PRO A 4 -7.73 -17.79 -9.91
N LEU A 5 -7.05 -18.27 -8.87
CA LEU A 5 -7.60 -18.31 -7.52
C LEU A 5 -7.77 -16.89 -6.97
N PRO A 6 -8.84 -16.63 -6.18
CA PRO A 6 -9.01 -15.33 -5.54
C PRO A 6 -7.88 -15.09 -4.54
N ARG A 7 -7.46 -13.82 -4.41
CA ARG A 7 -6.49 -13.42 -3.40
C ARG A 7 -7.12 -13.51 -2.01
N LEU A 8 -6.39 -14.09 -1.07
CA LEU A 8 -6.82 -14.30 0.31
C LEU A 8 -6.74 -12.99 1.09
N ARG A 9 -7.71 -12.77 1.97
CA ARG A 9 -7.62 -11.77 3.03
C ARG A 9 -6.91 -12.38 4.22
N HIS A 10 -6.05 -11.60 4.88
CA HIS A 10 -5.35 -12.06 6.07
C HIS A 10 -6.27 -12.00 7.29
N ILE A 11 -6.44 -13.14 7.97
CA ILE A 11 -7.44 -13.36 9.02
C ILE A 11 -7.44 -12.29 10.13
N TRP A 12 -6.28 -11.70 10.42
CA TRP A 12 -6.14 -10.72 11.49
C TRP A 12 -6.76 -9.36 11.16
N PHE A 13 -6.86 -8.97 9.88
CA PHE A 13 -7.53 -7.73 9.50
C PHE A 13 -9.06 -7.84 9.51
N ASP A 14 -9.60 -9.07 9.59
CA ASP A 14 -11.04 -9.34 9.50
C ASP A 14 -11.65 -9.82 10.84
N LYS A 15 -10.86 -9.90 11.91
CA LYS A 15 -11.40 -10.29 13.23
C LYS A 15 -12.29 -9.17 13.78
N ALA A 16 -13.54 -9.52 14.10
CA ALA A 16 -14.55 -8.61 14.64
C ALA A 16 -14.14 -7.88 15.93
N GLN A 17 -13.14 -8.38 16.65
CA GLN A 17 -12.61 -7.75 17.87
C GLN A 17 -11.77 -6.50 17.60
N PHE A 18 -11.25 -6.31 16.38
CA PHE A 18 -10.42 -5.16 16.02
C PHE A 18 -11.26 -4.08 15.34
N ARG A 19 -11.09 -2.84 15.76
CA ARG A 19 -11.88 -1.72 15.21
C ARG A 19 -11.27 -1.20 13.91
N ASN A 20 -9.95 -1.31 13.76
CA ASN A 20 -9.20 -0.83 12.60
C ASN A 20 -7.93 -1.66 12.39
N GLY A 21 -7.19 -1.37 11.32
CA GLY A 21 -5.95 -2.09 11.00
C GLY A 21 -4.85 -1.93 12.05
N PHE A 22 -4.84 -0.82 12.79
CA PHE A 22 -3.85 -0.57 13.85
C PHE A 22 -4.03 -1.51 15.03
N ASP A 23 -5.27 -1.85 15.41
CA ASP A 23 -5.54 -2.80 16.49
C ASP A 23 -5.03 -4.20 16.15
N ALA A 24 -5.23 -4.64 14.90
CA ALA A 24 -4.74 -5.93 14.44
C ALA A 24 -3.21 -6.02 14.49
N ILE A 25 -2.51 -4.96 14.05
CA ILE A 25 -1.04 -4.89 14.06
C ILE A 25 -0.48 -4.73 15.48
N ARG A 26 -1.18 -4.01 16.36
CA ARG A 26 -0.77 -3.83 17.76
C ARG A 26 -0.83 -5.15 18.54
N GLU A 27 -1.80 -6.00 18.21
CA GLU A 27 -1.96 -7.31 18.85
C GLU A 27 -0.85 -8.29 18.45
N ARG A 28 -0.54 -8.40 17.14
CA ARG A 28 0.52 -9.27 16.62
C ARG A 28 1.08 -8.79 15.28
N ASP A 29 2.32 -9.16 15.00
CA ASP A 29 2.94 -9.00 13.68
C ASP A 29 2.12 -9.70 12.59
N VAL A 30 2.00 -9.06 11.43
CA VAL A 30 1.21 -9.52 10.28
C VAL A 30 2.11 -9.75 9.07
N LEU A 31 2.10 -10.99 8.55
CA LEU A 31 2.80 -11.35 7.32
C LEU A 31 1.82 -11.43 6.14
N LEU A 32 2.06 -10.63 5.11
CA LEU A 32 1.33 -10.72 3.84
C LEU A 32 2.25 -11.31 2.77
N TYR A 33 1.85 -12.46 2.22
CA TYR A 33 2.59 -13.12 1.15
C TYR A 33 1.89 -12.93 -0.20
N TYR A 34 2.52 -12.18 -1.10
CA TYR A 34 1.99 -11.89 -2.44
C TYR A 34 2.52 -12.87 -3.49
N PRO A 35 1.73 -13.25 -4.51
CA PRO A 35 0.41 -12.72 -4.87
C PRO A 35 -0.78 -13.41 -4.17
N TYR A 36 -0.53 -14.31 -3.21
CA TYR A 36 -1.57 -15.08 -2.52
C TYR A 36 -2.50 -14.20 -1.68
N HIS A 37 -1.97 -13.18 -1.02
CA HIS A 37 -2.75 -12.21 -0.27
C HIS A 37 -3.13 -10.99 -1.11
N THR A 38 -4.20 -10.29 -0.70
CA THR A 38 -4.56 -9.01 -1.30
C THR A 38 -3.68 -7.86 -0.82
N PHE A 39 -3.25 -6.99 -1.73
CA PHE A 39 -2.54 -5.76 -1.40
C PHE A 39 -3.47 -4.71 -0.77
N GLU A 40 -4.78 -4.94 -0.81
CA GLU A 40 -5.79 -4.03 -0.28
C GLU A 40 -5.61 -3.73 1.22
N HIS A 41 -5.04 -4.66 2.00
CA HIS A 41 -4.73 -4.42 3.41
C HIS A 41 -3.78 -3.23 3.62
N VAL A 42 -2.75 -3.10 2.78
CA VAL A 42 -1.79 -1.98 2.87
C VAL A 42 -2.46 -0.67 2.46
N LEU A 43 -3.27 -0.70 1.41
CA LEU A 43 -3.97 0.47 0.92
C LEU A 43 -5.00 0.98 1.94
N GLU A 44 -5.75 0.08 2.55
CA GLU A 44 -6.72 0.42 3.58
C GLU A 44 -6.05 0.94 4.85
N LEU A 45 -4.90 0.39 5.24
CA LEU A 45 -4.12 0.92 6.37
C LEU A 45 -3.63 2.35 6.10
N LEU A 46 -3.09 2.62 4.91
CA LEU A 46 -2.65 3.97 4.52
C LEU A 46 -3.83 4.94 4.42
N ARG A 47 -4.97 4.47 3.91
CA ARG A 47 -6.20 5.26 3.87
C ARG A 47 -6.65 5.62 5.28
N GLN A 48 -6.74 4.66 6.20
CA GLN A 48 -7.07 4.90 7.61
C GLN A 48 -6.08 5.88 8.26
N ALA A 49 -4.78 5.68 8.02
CA ALA A 49 -3.74 6.57 8.54
C ALA A 49 -3.88 8.02 8.03
N SER A 50 -4.48 8.21 6.84
CA SER A 50 -4.67 9.55 6.29
C SER A 50 -5.67 10.41 7.05
N PHE A 51 -6.65 9.82 7.75
CA PHE A 51 -7.71 10.57 8.45
C PHE A 51 -7.87 10.23 9.93
N ASP A 52 -7.26 9.15 10.45
CA ASP A 52 -7.32 8.84 11.88
C ASP A 52 -6.71 9.99 12.71
N PRO A 53 -7.48 10.64 13.62
CA PRO A 53 -6.99 11.76 14.43
C PRO A 53 -5.76 11.43 15.28
N SER A 54 -5.54 10.16 15.59
CA SER A 54 -4.44 9.66 16.44
C SER A 54 -3.12 9.56 15.67
N VAL A 55 -3.13 9.61 14.33
CA VAL A 55 -1.93 9.52 13.51
C VAL A 55 -1.30 10.91 13.34
N LEU A 56 -0.08 11.05 13.83
CA LEU A 56 0.67 12.32 13.82
C LEU A 56 1.50 12.53 12.54
N ALA A 57 2.08 11.44 12.01
CA ALA A 57 3.00 11.50 10.89
C ALA A 57 2.98 10.20 10.08
N ILE A 58 3.27 10.31 8.78
CA ILE A 58 3.43 9.17 7.88
C ILE A 58 4.73 9.34 7.11
N LYS A 59 5.57 8.30 7.10
CA LYS A 59 6.80 8.25 6.29
C LYS A 59 6.76 7.03 5.39
N ILE A 60 7.02 7.20 4.10
CA ILE A 60 6.97 6.11 3.11
C ILE A 60 8.00 6.32 2.00
N ASN A 61 8.56 5.20 1.51
CA ASN A 61 9.43 5.17 0.35
C ASN A 61 8.65 4.57 -0.83
N ILE A 62 8.68 5.24 -1.98
CA ILE A 62 7.99 4.82 -3.20
C ILE A 62 9.01 4.68 -4.32
N TYR A 63 9.18 3.45 -4.80
CA TYR A 63 10.14 3.14 -5.87
C TYR A 63 9.58 3.41 -7.26
N ARG A 64 8.29 3.13 -7.48
CA ARG A 64 7.58 3.42 -8.74
C ARG A 64 6.19 3.94 -8.45
N VAL A 65 5.85 5.04 -9.09
CA VAL A 65 4.52 5.66 -8.98
C VAL A 65 3.73 5.22 -10.20
N ALA A 66 2.64 4.49 -10.00
CA ALA A 66 1.63 4.31 -11.05
C ALA A 66 0.94 5.67 -11.31
N LYS A 67 0.54 5.95 -12.56
CA LYS A 67 -0.11 7.22 -12.93
C LYS A 67 -1.30 7.59 -12.03
N ASP A 68 -2.02 6.59 -11.51
CA ASP A 68 -3.15 6.75 -10.59
C ASP A 68 -2.91 5.95 -9.29
N SER A 69 -1.94 6.39 -8.48
CA SER A 69 -1.55 5.68 -7.26
C SER A 69 -2.43 6.06 -6.06
N ARG A 70 -3.30 5.13 -5.63
CA ARG A 70 -4.09 5.24 -4.37
C ARG A 70 -3.23 5.54 -3.13
N ILE A 71 -1.94 5.17 -3.16
CA ILE A 71 -0.99 5.50 -2.09
C ILE A 71 -0.70 7.00 -2.08
N ILE A 72 -0.43 7.60 -3.24
CA ILE A 72 -0.16 9.04 -3.36
C ILE A 72 -1.38 9.84 -2.92
N ASP A 73 -2.57 9.46 -3.36
CA ASP A 73 -3.82 10.12 -2.94
C ASP A 73 -4.01 10.10 -1.42
N SER A 74 -3.73 8.94 -0.79
CA SER A 74 -3.80 8.80 0.67
C SER A 74 -2.78 9.70 1.38
N MET A 75 -1.59 9.87 0.82
CA MET A 75 -0.57 10.76 1.38
C MET A 75 -0.97 12.25 1.23
N ILE A 76 -1.59 12.63 0.11
CA ILE A 76 -2.14 13.97 -0.09
C ILE A 76 -3.25 14.24 0.94
N HIS A 77 -4.19 13.32 1.10
CA HIS A 77 -5.24 13.45 2.13
C HIS A 77 -4.66 13.55 3.54
N ALA A 78 -3.63 12.78 3.86
CA ALA A 78 -2.95 12.86 5.16
C ALA A 78 -2.36 14.25 5.41
N ALA A 79 -1.70 14.83 4.40
CA ALA A 79 -1.14 16.17 4.49
C ALA A 79 -2.23 17.24 4.65
N HIS A 80 -3.34 17.13 3.92
CA HIS A 80 -4.49 18.02 4.10
C HIS A 80 -5.13 17.91 5.50
N ASN A 81 -5.12 16.73 6.10
CA ASN A 81 -5.57 16.49 7.47
C ASN A 81 -4.53 16.89 8.54
N GLY A 82 -3.51 17.68 8.17
CA GLY A 82 -2.53 18.25 9.10
C GLY A 82 -1.46 17.27 9.59
N LYS A 83 -1.34 16.09 8.98
CA LYS A 83 -0.34 15.09 9.36
C LYS A 83 1.01 15.44 8.75
N LYS A 84 2.11 15.18 9.48
CA LYS A 84 3.45 15.33 8.92
C LYS A 84 3.76 14.18 7.96
N VAL A 85 3.68 14.44 6.67
CA VAL A 85 3.93 13.44 5.62
C VAL A 85 5.34 13.61 5.05
N THR A 86 6.08 12.52 4.91
CA THR A 86 7.38 12.48 4.22
C THR A 86 7.39 11.33 3.23
N VAL A 87 7.55 11.65 1.95
CA VAL A 87 7.62 10.66 0.87
C VAL A 87 9.00 10.74 0.23
N VAL A 88 9.70 9.62 0.17
CA VAL A 88 10.93 9.47 -0.61
C VAL A 88 10.58 8.77 -1.91
N VAL A 89 10.89 9.39 -3.05
CA VAL A 89 10.63 8.80 -4.38
C VAL A 89 11.94 8.49 -5.07
N GLU A 90 12.11 7.27 -5.55
CA GLU A 90 13.28 6.88 -6.33
C GLU A 90 13.00 7.07 -7.82
N LEU A 91 13.52 8.17 -8.39
CA LEU A 91 13.23 8.58 -9.77
C LEU A 91 14.06 7.82 -10.83
N GLN A 92 15.07 7.05 -10.41
CA GLN A 92 16.03 6.36 -11.29
C GLN A 92 16.03 4.84 -11.09
N ALA A 93 14.83 4.28 -10.88
CA ALA A 93 14.65 2.84 -10.79
C ALA A 93 15.24 2.12 -12.02
N ARG A 94 16.31 1.34 -11.84
CA ARG A 94 17.17 0.72 -12.88
C ARG A 94 16.49 -0.16 -13.96
N PHE A 95 15.16 -0.39 -13.96
CA PHE A 95 14.53 -1.30 -14.94
C PHE A 95 13.74 -0.64 -16.08
N ASP A 96 13.78 0.69 -16.25
CA ASP A 96 13.18 1.29 -17.45
C ASP A 96 14.01 1.04 -18.73
N GLU A 97 15.22 0.48 -18.61
CA GLU A 97 16.04 0.09 -19.77
C GLU A 97 15.64 -1.28 -20.34
N GLU A 98 15.40 -2.31 -19.53
CA GLU A 98 15.08 -3.66 -20.03
C GLU A 98 13.64 -3.79 -20.54
N ALA A 99 12.68 -3.11 -19.91
CA ALA A 99 11.29 -3.09 -20.39
C ALA A 99 11.16 -2.38 -21.75
N ASN A 100 12.13 -1.52 -22.11
CA ASN A 100 12.12 -0.79 -23.36
C ASN A 100 12.66 -1.56 -24.58
N ILE A 101 13.27 -2.73 -24.39
CA ILE A 101 13.85 -3.51 -25.50
C ILE A 101 12.81 -4.43 -26.17
N HIS A 102 11.69 -4.76 -25.50
CA HIS A 102 10.66 -5.64 -26.07
C HIS A 102 9.52 -4.94 -26.81
N TRP A 103 9.42 -3.60 -26.80
CA TRP A 103 8.32 -2.89 -27.51
C TRP A 103 8.68 -2.37 -28.91
N ARG A 104 9.91 -2.58 -29.43
CA ARG A 104 10.28 -2.19 -30.81
C ARG A 104 10.07 -3.30 -31.85
N SER A 105 9.28 -4.34 -31.56
CA SER A 105 9.01 -5.40 -32.54
C SER A 105 7.66 -6.11 -32.29
N ALA A 106 6.55 -5.43 -32.60
CA ALA A 106 5.30 -6.03 -33.09
C ALA A 106 4.38 -4.92 -33.64
#